data_AF-A0AAJ1Z4E3-F1
#
_entry.id   AF-A0AAJ1Z4E3-F1
#
_cell.length_a   1.000
_cell.length_b   1.000
_cell.length_c   1.000
_cell.angle_alpha   90.00
_cell.angle_beta   90.00
_cell.angle_gamma   90.00
#
_symmetry.space_group_name_H-M   'P 1'
#
loop_
_entity.id
_entity.type
_entity.pdbx_description
1 polymer ?
#
loop_
_entity_poly.entity_id
_entity_poly.type
_entity_poly.pdbx_seq_one_letter_code
_entity_poly.pdbx_strand_id
1 'polypeptide(L)' 'MGQSNKGFSETGLHKMRDVLTRHVDSGKIPGLVALVSRNGETHVEALGTMRHDGGAPMRRDTIFRLAST' A
#
# COMPACT_ATOMS: atom_id res chain seq x y z
N MET A 1 11.05 -19.17 16.21
CA MET A 1 10.87 -18.67 14.83
C MET A 1 10.11 -17.36 14.92
N GLY A 2 10.64 -16.29 14.31
CA GLY A 2 10.14 -14.92 14.45
C GLY A 2 11.28 -13.92 14.63
N GLN A 3 12.15 -13.81 13.62
CA GLN A 3 13.20 -12.78 13.61
C GLN A 3 12.57 -11.42 13.36
N SER A 4 12.16 -10.77 14.45
CA SER A 4 11.89 -9.33 14.50
C SER A 4 13.23 -8.62 14.62
N ASN A 5 13.80 -8.15 13.51
CA ASN A 5 15.07 -7.42 13.61
C ASN A 5 15.17 -6.16 12.75
N LYS A 6 14.06 -5.58 12.28
CA LYS A 6 14.12 -4.36 11.45
C LYS A 6 13.14 -3.22 11.74
N GLY A 7 12.04 -3.43 12.46
CA GLY A 7 11.12 -2.34 12.82
C GLY A 7 9.64 -2.70 12.69
N PHE A 8 9.35 -3.75 11.91
CA PHE A 8 8.01 -4.28 11.68
C PHE A 8 7.91 -5.77 11.99
N SER A 9 6.69 -6.23 12.31
CA SER A 9 6.37 -7.66 12.37
C SER A 9 5.79 -8.11 11.03
N GLU A 10 6.21 -9.27 10.55
CA GLU A 10 5.71 -9.85 9.30
C GLU A 10 4.19 -10.03 9.32
N THR A 11 3.65 -10.55 10.44
CA THR A 11 2.21 -10.67 10.65
C THR A 11 1.47 -9.33 10.59
N GLY A 12 2.09 -8.25 11.09
CA GLY A 12 1.51 -6.91 11.03
C GLY A 12 1.47 -6.38 9.59
N LEU A 13 2.56 -6.55 8.84
CA LEU A 13 2.63 -6.15 7.43
C LEU A 13 1.65 -6.96 6.57
N HIS A 14 1.50 -8.26 6.82
CA HIS A 14 0.52 -9.10 6.12
C HIS A 14 -0.92 -8.61 6.39
N LYS A 15 -1.27 -8.35 7.65
CA LYS A 15 -2.58 -7.78 8.00
C LYS A 15 -2.83 -6.43 7.32
N MET A 16 -1.82 -5.58 7.23
CA MET A 16 -1.91 -4.30 6.53
C MET A 16 -2.20 -4.51 5.04
N ARG A 17 -1.46 -5.40 4.38
CA ARG A 17 -1.66 -5.76 2.98
C ARG A 17 -3.08 -6.27 2.73
N ASP A 18 -3.60 -7.14 3.58
CA ASP A 18 -4.95 -7.70 3.47
C ASP A 18 -6.03 -6.61 3.49
N VAL A 19 -5.93 -5.67 4.43
CA VAL A 19 -6.88 -4.55 4.53
C VAL A 19 -6.82 -3.66 3.30
N LEU A 20 -5.62 -3.31 2.84
CA LEU A 20 -5.44 -2.48 1.64
C LEU A 20 -5.98 -3.17 0.38
N THR A 21 -5.73 -4.48 0.26
CA THR A 21 -6.20 -5.30 -0.86
C THR A 21 -7.73 -5.33 -0.91
N ARG A 22 -8.40 -5.51 0.24
CA ARG A 22 -9.88 -5.46 0.31
C ARG A 22 -10.46 -4.14 -0.19
N HIS A 23 -9.78 -3.01 0.01
CA HIS A 23 -10.27 -1.71 -0.50
C HIS A 23 -10.23 -1.65 -2.03
N VAL A 24 -9.16 -2.18 -2.64
CA VAL A 24 -9.02 -2.26 -4.09
C VAL A 24 -9.98 -3.30 -4.68
N ASP A 25 -10.03 -4.51 -4.11
CA ASP A 25 -10.90 -5.60 -4.58
C ASP A 25 -12.38 -5.25 -4.48
N SER A 26 -12.77 -4.45 -3.47
CA SER A 26 -14.14 -3.95 -3.35
C SER A 26 -14.52 -2.92 -4.42
N GLY A 27 -13.58 -2.45 -5.24
CA GLY A 27 -13.79 -1.44 -6.28
C GLY A 27 -14.01 -0.02 -5.75
N LYS A 28 -13.87 0.21 -4.43
CA LYS A 28 -14.04 1.53 -3.81
C LYS A 28 -13.00 2.54 -4.27
N ILE A 29 -11.79 2.05 -4.56
CA ILE A 29 -10.67 2.80 -5.13
C ILE A 29 -9.99 1.93 -6.18
N PRO A 30 -9.44 2.50 -7.26
CA PRO A 30 -8.84 1.72 -8.34
C PRO A 30 -7.46 1.16 -7.98
N GLY A 31 -6.79 1.79 -7.03
CA GLY A 31 -5.45 1.47 -6.58
C GLY A 31 -4.98 2.45 -5.52
N LEU A 32 -3.88 2.13 -4.86
CA LEU A 32 -3.26 2.94 -3.82
C LEU A 32 -1.75 2.72 -3.76
N VAL A 33 -1.07 3.67 -3.11
CA VAL A 33 0.28 3.50 -2.60
C VAL A 33 0.27 3.84 -1.11
N ALA A 34 0.76 2.94 -0.26
CA ALA A 34 0.89 3.15 1.18
C ALA A 34 2.34 3.00 1.61
N LEU A 35 2.81 3.91 2.48
CA LEU A 35 4.15 3.85 3.06
C LEU A 35 4.07 3.88 4.59
N VAL A 36 4.84 3.02 5.23
CA VAL A 36 5.07 3.05 6.69
C VAL A 36 6.56 3.09 6.93
N SER A 37 7.03 4.10 7.66
CA SER A 37 8.44 4.27 7.98
C SER A 37 8.67 4.21 9.49
N ARG A 38 9.69 3.47 9.91
CA ARG A 38 10.11 3.35 11.30
C ARG A 38 11.62 3.07 11.37
N ASN A 39 12.34 3.83 12.18
CA ASN A 39 13.77 3.63 12.44
C ASN A 39 14.63 3.49 11.17
N GLY A 40 14.32 4.23 10.11
CA GLY A 40 15.03 4.17 8.83
C GLY A 40 14.61 3.02 7.91
N GLU A 41 13.78 2.08 8.37
CA GLU A 41 13.11 1.10 7.52
C GLU A 41 11.83 1.72 6.93
N THR A 42 11.60 1.51 5.63
CA THR A 42 10.37 1.95 4.96
C THR A 42 9.73 0.78 4.23
N HIS A 43 8.55 0.39 4.68
CA HIS A 43 7.70 -0.58 3.99
C HIS A 43 6.77 0.15 3.02
N VAL A 44 6.63 -0.39 1.81
CA VAL A 44 5.81 0.20 0.74
C VAL A 44 4.90 -0.85 0.14
N GLU A 45 3.62 -0.49 0.01
CA GLU A 45 2.65 -1.24 -0.77
C GLU A 45 2.19 -0.42 -1.96
N ALA A 46 2.21 -1.02 -3.15
CA ALA A 46 1.54 -0.49 -4.33
C ALA A 46 0.55 -1.54 -4.84
N LEU A 47 -0.69 -1.12 -5.03
CA LEU A 47 -1.83 -2.00 -5.29
C LEU A 47 -2.75 -1.41 -6.36
N GLY A 48 -3.30 -2.26 -7.23
CA GLY A 48 -4.28 -1.86 -8.23
C GLY A 48 -3.69 -1.02 -9.37
N THR A 49 -4.53 -0.15 -9.92
CA THR A 49 -4.26 0.64 -11.13
C THR A 49 -4.64 2.11 -10.95
N MET A 50 -4.25 2.95 -11.90
CA MET A 50 -4.48 4.41 -11.85
C MET A 50 -5.92 4.87 -12.09
N ARG A 51 -6.83 3.98 -12.49
CA ARG A 51 -8.23 4.31 -12.79
C ARG A 51 -9.11 3.04 -12.68
N HIS A 52 -10.41 3.21 -12.49
CA HIS A 52 -11.32 2.11 -12.15
C HIS A 52 -11.49 1.08 -13.27
N ASP A 53 -11.33 1.51 -14.53
CA ASP A 53 -11.36 0.66 -15.73
C ASP A 53 -9.97 0.04 -16.06
N GLY A 54 -9.04 0.05 -15.11
CA GLY A 54 -7.71 -0.57 -15.25
C GLY A 54 -6.63 0.40 -15.73
N GLY A 55 -5.76 0.01 -16.65
CA GLY A 55 -4.66 0.85 -17.13
C GLY A 55 -3.37 0.70 -16.32
N ALA A 56 -2.57 1.76 -16.26
CA ALA A 56 -1.22 1.68 -15.70
C ALA A 56 -1.26 1.20 -14.24
N PRO A 57 -0.39 0.25 -13.85
CA PRO A 57 -0.33 -0.23 -12.48
C PRO A 57 0.11 0.88 -11.53
N MET A 58 -0.38 0.84 -10.30
CA MET A 58 0.19 1.66 -9.22
C MET A 58 1.66 1.32 -9.01
N ARG A 59 2.50 2.35 -8.90
CA ARG A 59 3.92 2.24 -8.59
C ARG A 59 4.24 3.15 -7.41
N ARG A 60 5.32 2.85 -6.69
CA ARG A 60 5.79 3.64 -5.54
C ARG A 60 5.95 5.14 -5.86
N ASP A 61 6.28 5.46 -7.11
CA ASP A 61 6.52 6.79 -7.65
C ASP A 61 5.33 7.35 -8.45
N THR A 62 4.14 6.72 -8.39
CA THR A 62 2.92 7.28 -8.99
C THR A 62 2.59 8.64 -8.36
N ILE A 63 2.41 9.65 -9.20
CA ILE A 63 2.05 11.01 -8.78
C ILE A 63 0.55 11.06 -8.49
N PHE A 64 0.19 11.49 -7.28
CA PHE A 64 -1.20 11.74 -6.88
C PHE A 64 -1.48 13.24 -6.84
N ARG A 65 -2.68 13.63 -7.27
CA ARG A 65 -3.20 14.98 -7.04
C ARG A 65 -3.82 15.00 -5.64
N LEU A 66 -3.18 15.69 -4.71
CA LEU A 66 -3.72 15.91 -3.36
C LEU A 66 -4.47 17.24 -3.35
N ALA A 67 -5.73 17.20 -2.97
CA ALA A 67 -6.54 18.38 -2.72
C ALA A 67 -7.08 18.30 -1.29
N SER A 68 -7.14 19.43 -0.60
CA SER A 68 -7.82 19.55 0.69
C SER A 68 -9.29 19.87 0.41
N THR A 69 -10.19 18.96 0.78
CA THR A 69 -11.64 19.24 0.86
C THR A 69 -12.00 19.81 2.22
#